data_AF-A0A1V6A7R4-F1
#
_entry.id   AF-A0A1V6A7R4-F1
#
_cell.length_a   1.000
_cell.length_b   1.000
_cell.length_c   1.000
_cell.angle_alpha   90.00
_cell.angle_beta   90.00
_cell.angle_gamma   90.00
#
_symmetry.space_group_name_H-M   'P 1'
#
loop_
_entity.id
_entity.type
_entity.pdbx_description
1 polymer ?
#
loop_
_entity_poly.entity_id
_entity_poly.type
_entity_poly.pdbx_seq_one_letter_code
_entity_poly.pdbx_strand_id
1 'polypeptide(L)' 'MGFFAPLAATYVVSAIIFMVLAIGFVALDVKCKSARPKWLTFTVITGPIGLISYFILGRKD' A
#
# COMPACT_ATOMS: atom_id res chain seq x y z
N MET A 1 -7.72 -27.65 13.22
CA MET A 1 -6.67 -27.06 12.36
C MET A 1 -7.15 -26.65 10.95
N GLY A 2 -8.30 -27.15 10.43
CA GLY A 2 -8.67 -26.97 9.01
C GLY A 2 -9.34 -25.64 8.60
N PHE A 3 -9.94 -24.87 9.52
CA PHE A 3 -10.63 -23.61 9.17
C PHE A 3 -9.70 -22.38 9.16
N PHE A 4 -8.61 -22.43 9.92
CA PHE A 4 -7.64 -21.33 10.02
C PHE A 4 -6.74 -21.21 8.79
N ALA A 5 -6.37 -22.33 8.17
CA ALA A 5 -5.52 -22.34 6.97
C ALA A 5 -6.13 -21.60 5.76
N PRO A 6 -7.39 -21.87 5.35
CA PRO A 6 -8.01 -21.14 4.24
C PRO A 6 -8.29 -19.67 4.59
N LEU A 7 -8.60 -19.37 5.86
CA LEU A 7 -8.83 -18.00 6.32
C LEU A 7 -7.53 -17.16 6.27
N ALA A 8 -6.42 -17.75 6.74
CA ALA A 8 -5.10 -17.14 6.67
C ALA A 8 -4.63 -16.96 5.22
N ALA A 9 -4.85 -17.96 4.35
CA ALA A 9 -4.53 -17.83 2.93
C ALA A 9 -5.30 -16.69 2.26
N THR A 10 -6.60 -16.57 2.53
CA THR A 10 -7.43 -15.49 1.99
C THR A 10 -6.98 -14.12 2.51
N TYR A 11 -6.61 -14.03 3.78
CA TYR A 11 -6.06 -12.81 4.37
C TYR A 11 -4.74 -12.41 3.70
N VAL A 12 -3.82 -13.36 3.50
CA VAL A 12 -2.52 -13.08 2.87
C VAL A 12 -2.71 -12.64 1.42
N VAL A 13 -3.56 -13.33 0.66
CA VAL A 13 -3.85 -12.99 -0.74
C VAL A 13 -4.48 -11.60 -0.85
N SER A 14 -5.47 -11.28 0.00
CA SER A 14 -6.08 -9.95 -0.01
C SER A 14 -5.11 -8.85 0.41
N ALA A 15 -4.23 -9.10 1.39
CA ALA A 15 -3.19 -8.16 1.80
C ALA A 15 -2.17 -7.90 0.67
N ILE A 16 -1.76 -8.92 -0.08
CA ILE A 16 -0.85 -8.79 -1.22
C ILE A 16 -1.53 -7.97 -2.34
N ILE A 17 -2.77 -8.29 -2.69
CA ILE A 17 -3.52 -7.55 -3.71
C ILE A 17 -3.63 -6.07 -3.31
N PHE A 18 -3.93 -5.80 -2.05
CA PHE A 18 -4.01 -4.44 -1.53
C PHE A 18 -2.68 -3.69 -1.65
N MET A 19 -1.55 -4.33 -1.30
CA MET A 19 -0.21 -3.75 -1.48
C MET A 19 0.10 -3.44 -2.95
N VAL A 20 -0.23 -4.36 -3.87
CA VAL A 20 0.03 -4.15 -5.31
C VAL A 20 -0.76 -2.97 -5.84
N LEU A 21 -2.04 -2.87 -5.49
CA LEU A 21 -2.89 -1.73 -5.87
C LEU A 21 -2.39 -0.42 -5.26
N ALA A 22 -2.00 -0.46 -3.98
CA ALA A 22 -1.44 0.67 -3.25
C ALA A 22 -0.18 1.23 -3.91
N ILE A 23 0.78 0.37 -4.22
CA ILE A 23 2.02 0.73 -4.91
C ILE A 23 1.72 1.24 -6.32
N GLY A 24 0.80 0.60 -7.04
CA GLY A 24 0.35 1.03 -8.36
C GLY A 24 -0.23 2.46 -8.35
N PHE A 25 -1.04 2.79 -7.35
CA PHE A 25 -1.60 4.14 -7.17
C PHE A 25 -0.49 5.17 -6.96
N VAL A 26 0.42 4.93 -6.02
CA VAL A 26 1.56 5.84 -5.76
C VAL A 26 2.49 5.94 -7.00
N ALA A 27 2.62 4.85 -7.75
CA ALA A 27 3.40 4.78 -8.98
C ALA A 27 2.69 5.37 -10.22
N LEU A 28 1.41 5.66 -10.18
CA LEU A 28 0.71 6.33 -11.29
C LEU A 28 0.41 7.78 -10.97
N ASP A 29 0.58 8.19 -9.71
CA ASP A 29 0.35 9.56 -9.28
C ASP A 29 1.41 10.52 -9.85
N VAL A 30 0.92 11.54 -10.56
CA VAL A 30 1.73 12.55 -11.25
C VAL A 30 2.01 13.74 -10.34
N LYS A 31 1.19 13.94 -9.29
CA LYS A 31 1.29 15.11 -8.41
C LYS A 31 2.56 15.09 -7.55
N CYS A 32 2.94 13.93 -7.02
CA CYS A 32 4.03 13.82 -6.07
C CYS A 32 5.34 13.32 -6.70
N LYS A 33 5.65 13.70 -7.95
CA LYS A 33 6.74 13.10 -8.77
C LYS A 33 8.13 13.11 -8.09
N SER A 34 8.41 14.12 -7.25
CA SER A 34 9.68 14.26 -6.52
C SER A 34 9.74 13.43 -5.22
N ALA A 35 8.65 13.38 -4.45
CA ALA A 35 8.56 12.62 -3.20
C ALA A 35 8.07 11.18 -3.39
N ARG A 36 7.72 10.80 -4.62
CA ARG A 36 7.19 9.49 -5.01
C ARG A 36 8.03 8.31 -4.51
N PRO A 37 9.38 8.25 -4.68
CA PRO A 37 10.14 7.13 -4.15
C PRO A 37 10.02 7.04 -2.63
N LYS A 38 10.03 8.18 -1.91
CA LYS A 38 9.93 8.24 -0.45
C LYS A 38 8.61 7.67 0.06
N TRP A 39 7.50 8.07 -0.56
CA TRP A 39 6.17 7.57 -0.23
C TRP A 39 5.95 6.12 -0.65
N LEU A 40 6.58 5.68 -1.74
CA LEU A 40 6.51 4.30 -2.21
C LEU A 40 7.26 3.37 -1.25
N THR A 41 8.46 3.73 -0.80
CA THR A 41 9.18 2.96 0.23
C THR A 41 8.41 2.94 1.55
N PHE A 42 7.79 4.06 1.93
CA PHE A 42 6.99 4.14 3.15
C PHE A 42 5.75 3.23 3.08
N THR A 43 5.07 3.18 1.93
CA THR A 43 3.91 2.31 1.68
C THR A 43 4.32 0.83 1.63
N VAL A 44 5.51 0.49 1.14
CA VAL A 44 6.04 -0.88 1.18
C VAL A 44 6.33 -1.33 2.62
N ILE A 45 6.91 -0.46 3.44
CA ILE A 45 7.30 -0.80 4.82
C ILE A 45 6.07 -0.87 5.75
N THR A 46 5.16 0.08 5.63
CA THR A 46 4.02 0.24 6.56
C THR A 46 2.69 -0.26 5.99
N GLY A 47 2.69 -0.72 4.73
CA GLY A 47 1.51 -1.24 4.04
C GLY A 47 0.39 -0.20 3.94
N PRO A 48 -0.84 -0.53 4.41
CA PRO A 48 -2.00 0.35 4.29
C PRO A 48 -1.85 1.68 5.04
N ILE A 49 -1.08 1.71 6.12
CA ILE A 49 -0.85 2.93 6.92
C ILE A 49 -0.08 3.95 6.09
N GLY A 50 0.94 3.51 5.34
CA GLY A 50 1.72 4.38 4.47
C GLY A 50 0.90 4.97 3.33
N LEU A 51 -0.08 4.22 2.82
CA LEU A 51 -1.02 4.73 1.83
C LEU A 51 -1.93 5.82 2.42
N ILE A 52 -2.43 5.63 3.65
CA ILE A 52 -3.28 6.63 4.33
C ILE A 52 -2.47 7.92 4.57
N SER A 53 -1.24 7.80 5.08
CA SER A 53 -0.35 8.95 5.26
C SER A 53 -0.03 9.64 3.93
N TYR A 54 0.16 8.89 2.84
CA TYR A 54 0.33 9.44 1.49
C TYR A 54 -0.90 10.23 1.03
N PHE A 55 -2.10 9.70 1.26
CA PHE A 55 -3.34 10.37 0.86
C PHE A 55 -3.62 11.66 1.65
N ILE A 56 -3.19 11.74 2.91
CA ILE A 56 -3.43 12.87 3.82
C ILE A 56 -2.35 13.95 3.71
N LEU A 57 -1.07 13.55 3.75
CA LEU A 57 0.08 14.46 3.74
C LEU A 57 0.70 14.56 2.34
N GLY A 58 0.95 13.42 1.69
CA GLY A 58 1.66 13.38 0.42
C GLY A 58 0.96 14.12 -0.72
N ARG A 59 -0.38 14.07 -0.81
CA ARG A 59 -1.16 14.82 -1.83
C ARG A 59 -1.36 16.32 -1.52
N LYS A 60 -0.98 16.78 -0.32
CA LYS A 60 -1.07 18.20 0.07
C LYS A 60 0.22 18.97 -0.24
N ASP A 61 1.35 18.28 -0.37
CA ASP A 61 2.60 18.80 -0.90
C ASP A 61 2.55 18.92 -2.44
#